data_AF-A0A2P2JUI2-F1
#
_entry.id   AF-A0A2P2JUI2-F1
#
_cell.length_a   1.000
_cell.length_b   1.000
_cell.length_c   1.000
_cell.angle_alpha   90.00
_cell.angle_beta   90.00
_cell.angle_gamma   90.00
#
_symmetry.space_group_name_H-M   'P 1'
#
loop_
_entity.id
_entity.type
_entity.pdbx_description
1 polymer ?
#
loop_
_entity_poly.entity_id
_entity_poly.type
_entity_poly.pdbx_seq_one_letter_code
_entity_poly.pdbx_strand_id
1 'polypeptide(L)' 'MIISIGSGPWDALFGGGNIPAFVLASISALAGGIVATLKLPNLSSSSFSSSGFHFG' A
#
# COMPACT_ATOMS: atom_id res chain seq x y z
N MET A 1 6.17 29.55 -4.70
CA MET A 1 4.72 29.62 -4.97
C MET A 1 4.40 28.88 -6.27
N ILE A 2 4.47 27.55 -6.26
CA ILE A 2 4.22 26.71 -7.46
C ILE A 2 3.14 25.69 -7.13
N ILE A 3 3.28 25.06 -5.96
CA ILE A 3 2.32 24.13 -5.37
C ILE A 3 0.93 24.78 -5.16
N SER A 4 0.88 26.09 -4.94
CA SER A 4 -0.36 26.83 -4.65
C SER A 4 -1.30 26.98 -5.85
N ILE A 5 -0.79 26.86 -7.09
CA ILE A 5 -1.62 27.07 -8.29
C ILE A 5 -2.49 25.84 -8.57
N GLY A 6 -1.94 24.65 -8.33
CA GLY A 6 -2.67 23.39 -8.47
C GLY A 6 -3.50 23.01 -7.24
N SER A 7 -3.11 23.47 -6.05
CA SER A 7 -3.80 23.09 -4.81
C SER A 7 -5.20 23.68 -4.70
N GLY A 8 -5.47 24.87 -5.24
CA GLY A 8 -6.81 25.49 -5.20
C GLY A 8 -7.87 24.71 -5.99
N PRO A 9 -7.66 24.42 -7.28
CA PRO A 9 -8.58 23.60 -8.08
C PRO A 9 -8.68 22.16 -7.56
N TRP A 10 -7.57 21.59 -7.09
CA TRP A 10 -7.55 20.23 -6.53
C TRP A 10 -8.33 20.16 -5.21
N ASP A 11 -8.11 21.10 -4.29
CA ASP A 11 -8.90 21.19 -3.06
C ASP A 11 -10.40 21.36 -3.36
N ALA A 12 -10.77 22.16 -4.37
CA ALA A 12 -12.16 22.32 -4.80
C ALA A 12 -12.77 21.05 -5.43
N LEU A 13 -12.01 20.29 -6.24
CA LEU A 13 -12.46 19.03 -6.84
C LEU A 13 -12.68 17.91 -5.81
N PHE A 14 -11.90 17.92 -4.73
CA PHE A 14 -12.01 16.94 -3.66
C PHE A 14 -12.86 17.43 -2.47
N GLY A 15 -13.53 18.58 -2.62
CA GLY A 15 -14.55 19.08 -1.68
C GLY A 15 -14.02 19.86 -0.47
N GLY A 16 -12.74 20.25 -0.48
CA GLY A 16 -12.08 20.95 0.62
C GLY A 16 -11.71 20.04 1.79
N GLY A 17 -10.49 20.21 2.33
CA GLY A 17 -10.04 19.52 3.53
C GLY A 17 -9.05 18.37 3.26
N ASN A 18 -9.08 17.31 4.06
CA ASN A 18 -8.07 16.24 4.08
C ASN A 18 -8.34 15.09 3.08
N ILE A 19 -9.41 15.17 2.27
CA ILE A 19 -9.75 14.17 1.24
C ILE A 19 -8.62 13.90 0.23
N PRO A 20 -7.90 14.92 -0.31
CA PRO A 20 -6.71 14.72 -1.14
C PRO A 20 -5.67 13.76 -0.54
N ALA A 21 -5.43 13.87 0.77
CA ALA A 21 -4.46 13.03 1.47
C ALA A 21 -4.95 11.58 1.55
N PHE A 22 -6.25 11.35 1.77
CA PHE A 22 -6.85 10.02 1.76
C PHE A 22 -6.81 9.38 0.37
N VAL A 23 -7.03 10.15 -0.70
CA VAL A 23 -6.96 9.64 -2.08
C VAL A 23 -5.53 9.21 -2.41
N LEU A 24 -4.54 10.04 -2.09
CA LEU A 24 -3.13 9.69 -2.26
C LEU A 24 -2.72 8.49 -1.43
N ALA A 25 -3.16 8.42 -0.17
CA ALA A 25 -2.89 7.30 0.72
C ALA A 25 -3.52 6.00 0.19
N SER A 26 -4.75 6.05 -0.32
CA SER A 26 -5.46 4.89 -0.87
C SER A 26 -4.76 4.35 -2.12
N ILE A 27 -4.33 5.24 -3.03
CA ILE A 27 -3.54 4.85 -4.22
C ILE A 27 -2.21 4.23 -3.82
N SER A 28 -1.50 4.83 -2.87
CA SER A 28 -0.23 4.31 -2.37
C SER A 28 -0.38 2.95 -1.69
N ALA A 29 -1.42 2.77 -0.88
CA ALA A 29 -1.71 1.51 -0.20
C ALA A 29 -2.08 0.41 -1.20
N LEU A 30 -2.89 0.74 -2.21
CA LEU A 30 -3.26 -0.19 -3.28
C LEU A 30 -2.05 -0.62 -4.10
N ALA A 31 -1.21 0.33 -4.53
CA ALA A 31 0.01 0.03 -5.27
C ALA A 31 0.98 -0.83 -4.43
N GLY A 32 1.18 -0.47 -3.16
CA GLY A 32 2.00 -1.25 -2.23
C GLY A 32 1.46 -2.65 -2.01
N GLY A 33 0.14 -2.81 -1.88
CA GLY A 33 -0.52 -4.11 -1.74
C GLY A 33 -0.38 -4.99 -2.98
N ILE A 34 -0.55 -4.42 -4.18
CA ILE A 34 -0.34 -5.14 -5.46
C ILE A 34 1.11 -5.58 -5.58
N VAL A 35 2.06 -4.67 -5.33
CA VAL A 35 3.50 -4.98 -5.39
C VAL A 35 3.86 -6.04 -4.36
N ALA A 36 3.40 -5.94 -3.12
CA ALA A 36 3.62 -6.95 -2.09
C ALA A 36 3.07 -8.32 -2.52
N THR A 37 1.85 -8.36 -3.06
CA THR A 37 1.23 -9.61 -3.53
C THR A 37 2.01 -10.25 -4.68
N LEU A 38 2.55 -9.45 -5.60
CA LEU A 38 3.31 -9.93 -6.76
C LEU A 38 4.78 -10.23 -6.44
N LYS A 39 5.37 -9.53 -5.46
CA LYS A 39 6.78 -9.65 -5.07
C LYS A 39 6.99 -10.53 -3.86
N LEU A 40 5.93 -11.03 -3.23
CA LEU A 40 6.02 -12.08 -2.23
C LEU A 40 6.75 -13.27 -2.86
N PRO A 41 7.99 -13.57 -2.43
CA PRO A 41 8.69 -14.75 -2.91
C PRO A 41 7.84 -15.95 -2.52
N ASN A 42 7.60 -16.86 -3.48
CA ASN A 42 6.99 -18.14 -3.18
C ASN A 42 7.89 -18.77 -2.10
N LEU A 43 7.36 -18.94 -0.87
CA LEU A 43 8.10 -19.57 0.21
C LEU A 43 8.57 -20.91 -0.33
N SER A 44 9.85 -21.02 -0.66
CA SER A 44 10.39 -22.22 -1.27
C SER A 44 10.13 -23.35 -0.28
N SER A 45 9.19 -24.22 -0.65
CA SER A 45 8.78 -25.37 0.15
C SER A 45 9.96 -26.30 0.47
N SER A 46 11.11 -26.11 -0.20
CA SER A 46 12.36 -26.84 0.03
C SER A 46 13.07 -26.53 1.35
N SER A 47 12.68 -25.47 2.09
CA SER A 47 13.27 -25.14 3.39
C SER A 47 12.26 -24.98 4.53
N PHE A 48 10.99 -25.32 4.29
CA PHE A 48 10.03 -25.48 5.39
C PHE A 48 10.27 -26.84 6.03
N SER A 49 11.32 -26.95 6.86
CA SER A 49 11.47 -28.07 7.77
C SER A 49 10.37 -27.93 8.83
N SER A 50 9.23 -28.58 8.57
CA SER A 50 8.24 -28.85 9.59
C SER A 50 8.97 -29.61 10.71
N SER A 51 9.37 -28.88 11.75
CA SER A 51 9.80 -29.49 12.99
C SER A 51 8.56 -30.16 13.55
N GLY A 52 8.38 -31.42 13.15
CA GLY A 52 7.23 -32.23 13.50
C GLY A 52 7.02 -32.16 15.00
N PHE A 53 5.76 -32.01 15.39
CA PHE A 53 5.30 -32.14 16.76
C PHE A 53 5.96 -33.36 17.41
N HIS A 54 6.93 -33.12 18.28
CA HIS A 54 7.47 -34.15 19.16
C HIS A 54 6.52 -34.24 20.34
N PHE A 55 5.51 -35.10 20.22
CA PHE A 55 4.73 -35.58 21.36
C PHE A 55 5.43 -36.83 21.87
N GLY A 56 6.28 -36.64 22.87
CA GLY A 56 6.88 -37.69 23.69
C GLY A 56 6.33 -37.60 25.10
#